data_AF-A0A2M7S1G5-F1
#
_entry.id   AF-A0A2M7S1G5-F1
#
_cell.length_a   1.000
_cell.length_b   1.000
_cell.length_c   1.000
_cell.angle_alpha   90.00
_cell.angle_beta   90.00
_cell.angle_gamma   90.00
#
_symmetry.space_group_name_H-M   'P 1'
#
loop_
_entity.id
_entity.type
_entity.pdbx_description
1 polymer ?
#
loop_
_entity_poly.entity_id
_entity_poly.type
_entity_poly.pdbx_seq_one_letter_code
_entity_poly.pdbx_strand_id
1 'polypeptide(L)'
;PLTSQYRIGGYEFLKGYSYKEFYGGDALIYNNLIYHIPLIKNVEKKFIGTEIKIVTWNVFVESAKIGDRTIFDTTQDIKSSMGIGLDTSVTILKTLEMKAGIAIAQALESGYSPMGYFVLSAIYYTPAGSKNNGKGF
;
A
#
# COMPACT_ATOMS: atom_id res chain seq x y z
N PRO A 1 20.19 -10.29 16.63
CA PRO A 1 20.24 -10.58 15.17
C PRO A 1 19.86 -9.33 14.38
N LEU A 2 20.61 -8.94 13.34
CA LEU A 2 20.28 -7.80 12.46
C LEU A 2 18.92 -7.95 11.74
N THR A 3 18.28 -9.11 11.84
CA THR A 3 17.00 -9.45 11.20
C THR A 3 15.75 -8.97 11.95
N SER A 4 15.87 -8.37 13.14
CA SER A 4 14.73 -7.85 13.92
C SER A 4 14.52 -6.33 13.80
N GLN A 5 15.28 -5.65 12.93
CA GLN A 5 15.22 -4.19 12.83
C GLN A 5 14.08 -3.75 11.91
N TYR A 6 13.25 -2.82 12.39
CA TYR A 6 12.17 -2.24 11.59
C TYR A 6 12.69 -1.20 10.59
N ARG A 7 11.90 -0.96 9.54
CA ARG A 7 12.05 0.15 8.59
C ARG A 7 10.70 0.82 8.41
N ILE A 8 10.70 2.14 8.25
CA ILE A 8 9.44 2.90 8.21
C ILE A 8 9.25 3.77 6.96
N GLY A 9 10.26 3.97 6.13
CA GLY A 9 10.11 4.74 4.90
C GLY A 9 9.59 3.90 3.73
N GLY A 10 8.93 4.55 2.77
CA GLY A 10 8.51 3.95 1.50
C GLY A 10 7.02 3.65 1.39
N TYR A 11 6.62 3.00 0.29
CA TYR A 11 5.20 2.89 -0.07
C TYR A 11 4.34 2.14 0.96
N GLU A 12 4.86 1.06 1.54
CA GLU A 12 4.14 0.18 2.45
C GLU A 12 3.95 0.77 3.86
N PHE A 13 4.78 1.75 4.23
CA PHE A 13 4.76 2.39 5.55
C PHE A 13 4.57 3.90 5.38
N LEU A 14 5.60 4.70 5.66
CA LEU A 14 5.56 6.16 5.59
C LEU A 14 5.96 6.64 4.18
N LYS A 15 4.97 6.96 3.36
CA LYS A 15 5.17 7.56 2.03
C LYS A 15 5.75 8.97 2.18
N GLY A 16 6.41 9.47 1.14
CA GLY A 16 7.13 10.76 1.18
C GLY A 16 8.55 10.66 1.72
N TYR A 17 8.96 9.46 2.18
CA TYR A 17 10.29 9.17 2.71
C TYR A 17 10.97 8.03 1.96
N SER A 18 12.31 8.04 2.00
CA SER A 18 13.09 6.99 1.35
C SER A 18 13.05 5.70 2.18
N TYR A 19 12.97 4.56 1.49
CA TYR A 19 12.89 3.23 2.13
C TYR A 19 14.07 2.92 3.06
N LYS A 20 15.25 3.50 2.80
CA LYS A 20 16.47 3.26 3.58
C LYS A 20 16.71 4.28 4.68
N GLU A 21 15.83 5.26 4.83
CA GLU A 21 16.09 6.44 5.65
C GLU A 21 16.01 6.16 7.14
N PHE A 22 15.04 5.32 7.52
CA PHE A 22 14.78 5.00 8.91
C PHE A 22 14.92 3.50 9.09
N TYR A 23 15.97 3.09 9.80
CA TYR A 23 16.28 1.70 10.09
C TYR A 23 16.85 1.57 11.50
N GLY A 24 16.68 0.42 12.12
CA GLY A 24 17.49 0.03 13.28
C GLY A 24 16.79 -0.01 14.63
N GLY A 25 15.52 0.37 14.73
CA GLY A 25 14.75 0.26 15.98
C GLY A 25 14.13 -1.13 16.20
N ASP A 26 13.96 -1.46 17.47
CA ASP A 26 13.33 -2.70 17.96
C ASP A 26 11.80 -2.57 18.11
N ALA A 27 11.25 -1.36 17.95
CA ALA A 27 9.82 -1.05 18.03
C ALA A 27 9.38 -0.07 16.93
N LEU A 28 8.13 -0.23 16.48
CA LEU A 28 7.50 0.57 15.45
C LEU A 28 6.08 0.98 15.87
N ILE A 29 5.79 2.29 15.78
CA ILE A 29 4.43 2.82 15.79
C ILE A 29 4.14 3.36 14.40
N TYR A 30 3.06 2.90 13.77
CA TYR A 30 2.60 3.40 12.47
C TYR A 30 1.11 3.66 12.53
N ASN A 31 0.70 4.83 12.05
CA ASN A 31 -0.68 5.24 11.91
C ASN A 31 -0.92 5.72 10.48
N ASN A 32 -2.06 5.32 9.92
CA ASN A 32 -2.46 5.69 8.58
C ASN A 32 -3.96 6.02 8.59
N LEU A 33 -4.30 7.18 8.05
CA LEU A 33 -5.66 7.59 7.76
C LEU A 33 -5.79 7.78 6.26
N ILE A 34 -6.64 6.97 5.62
CA ILE A 34 -6.93 7.07 4.18
C ILE A 34 -8.42 7.35 3.97
N TYR A 35 -8.70 8.35 3.15
CA TYR A 35 -10.04 8.62 2.65
C TYR A 35 -10.15 8.19 1.18
N HIS A 36 -11.05 7.25 0.91
CA HIS A 36 -11.27 6.66 -0.41
C HIS A 36 -12.48 7.30 -1.11
N ILE A 37 -12.22 7.99 -2.22
CA ILE A 37 -13.22 8.63 -3.07
C ILE A 37 -13.40 7.78 -4.34
N PRO A 38 -14.50 7.01 -4.46
CA PRO A 38 -14.74 6.23 -5.67
C PRO A 38 -15.13 7.18 -6.82
N LEU A 39 -14.24 7.34 -7.82
CA LEU A 39 -14.48 8.20 -8.98
C LEU A 39 -15.40 7.52 -10.00
N ILE A 40 -15.19 6.23 -10.24
CA ILE A 40 -16.00 5.44 -11.16
C ILE A 40 -16.31 4.10 -10.51
N LYS A 41 -17.59 3.85 -10.23
CA LYS A 41 -18.10 2.57 -9.78
C LYS A 41 -18.56 1.80 -11.03
N ASN A 42 -17.80 0.78 -11.41
CA ASN A 42 -18.11 -0.19 -12.47
C ASN A 42 -18.39 0.44 -13.85
N VAL A 43 -17.34 0.56 -14.68
CA VAL A 43 -17.56 0.52 -16.13
C VAL A 43 -17.68 -0.95 -16.49
N GLU A 44 -18.89 -1.50 -16.46
CA GLU A 44 -19.19 -2.85 -16.97
C GLU A 44 -19.05 -2.91 -18.51
N LYS A 45 -17.95 -2.42 -19.08
CA LYS A 45 -17.59 -2.74 -20.45
C LYS A 45 -17.05 -4.17 -20.47
N LYS A 46 -17.97 -5.13 -20.53
CA LYS A 46 -17.69 -6.55 -20.76
C LYS A 46 -17.22 -6.73 -22.20
N PHE A 47 -15.94 -6.48 -22.46
CA PHE A 47 -15.30 -6.94 -23.70
C PHE A 47 -14.38 -8.11 -23.32
N ILE A 48 -14.70 -9.31 -23.82
CA ILE A 48 -13.85 -10.51 -23.70
C ILE A 48 -13.46 -10.81 -22.23
N GLY A 49 -14.47 -10.86 -21.34
CA GLY A 49 -14.27 -11.26 -19.93
C GLY A 49 -13.36 -10.36 -19.10
N THR A 50 -12.98 -9.17 -19.60
CA THR A 50 -12.24 -8.16 -18.86
C THR A 50 -13.23 -7.16 -18.26
N GLU A 51 -13.08 -6.89 -16.97
CA GLU A 51 -13.95 -6.01 -16.17
C GLU A 51 -13.08 -4.99 -15.44
N ILE A 52 -13.24 -3.71 -15.77
CA ILE A 52 -12.61 -2.61 -15.03
C ILE A 52 -13.57 -2.23 -13.91
N LYS A 53 -13.20 -2.57 -12.67
CA LYS A 53 -14.14 -2.52 -11.55
C LYS A 53 -14.22 -1.13 -10.94
N ILE A 54 -13.10 -0.56 -10.52
CA ILE A 54 -13.12 0.66 -9.71
C ILE A 54 -11.91 1.51 -10.03
N VAL A 55 -12.13 2.82 -10.15
CA VAL A 55 -11.09 3.85 -10.04
C VAL A 55 -11.37 4.63 -8.76
N THR A 56 -10.43 4.62 -7.82
CA THR A 56 -10.53 5.29 -6.53
C THR A 56 -9.47 6.36 -6.43
N TRP A 57 -9.87 7.57 -6.06
CA TRP A 57 -8.96 8.61 -5.61
C TRP A 57 -8.80 8.54 -4.10
N ASN A 58 -7.57 8.51 -3.63
CA ASN A 58 -7.22 8.39 -2.23
C ASN A 58 -6.57 9.69 -1.77
N VAL A 59 -6.95 10.15 -0.58
CA VAL A 59 -6.23 11.16 0.18
C VAL A 59 -5.77 10.49 1.46
N PHE A 60 -4.48 10.57 1.80
CA PHE A 60 -3.95 9.91 2.97
C PHE A 60 -3.06 10.84 3.81
N VAL A 61 -3.05 10.56 5.10
CA VAL A 61 -2.13 11.13 6.08
C VAL A 61 -1.55 9.97 6.89
N GLU A 62 -0.22 9.94 6.98
CA GLU A 62 0.51 8.87 7.65
C GLU A 62 1.40 9.46 8.73
N SER A 63 1.59 8.72 9.81
CA SER A 63 2.55 9.06 10.86
C SER A 63 3.25 7.82 11.36
N ALA A 64 4.55 7.87 11.54
CA ALA A 64 5.35 6.74 12.00
C ALA A 64 6.42 7.17 13.00
N LYS A 65 6.77 6.26 13.89
CA LYS A 65 7.89 6.38 14.81
C LYS A 65 8.62 5.05 14.90
N ILE A 66 9.95 5.08 14.88
CA ILE A 66 10.81 3.93 15.10
C ILE A 66 11.72 4.21 16.30
N GLY A 67 11.98 3.20 17.12
CA GLY A 67 12.82 3.35 18.31
C GLY A 67 12.92 2.06 19.11
N ASP A 68 13.29 2.18 20.38
CA ASP A 68 13.47 1.04 21.29
C ASP A 68 12.19 0.76 22.11
N ARG A 69 12.28 -0.11 23.12
CA ARG A 69 11.14 -0.51 23.97
C ARG A 69 10.46 0.64 24.72
N THR A 70 11.11 1.79 24.84
CA THR A 70 10.63 3.03 25.47
C THR A 70 9.96 3.97 24.46
N ILE A 71 9.58 3.49 23.29
CA ILE A 71 9.01 4.29 22.19
C ILE A 71 7.78 5.13 22.60
N PHE A 72 7.04 4.74 23.64
CA PHE A 72 5.87 5.45 24.13
C PHE A 72 6.18 6.57 25.14
N ASP A 73 7.41 6.67 25.62
CA ASP A 73 7.79 7.59 26.71
C ASP A 73 7.92 9.04 26.21
N THR A 74 8.00 9.25 24.90
CA THR A 74 8.09 10.58 24.27
C THR A 74 7.29 10.64 22.98
N THR A 75 6.70 11.78 22.68
CA THR A 75 6.06 12.06 21.38
C THR A 75 7.03 12.67 20.37
N GLN A 76 8.30 12.87 20.75
CA GLN A 76 9.34 13.33 19.84
C GLN A 76 9.63 12.28 18.76
N ASP A 77 10.18 12.74 17.63
CA ASP A 77 10.58 11.93 16.48
C ASP A 77 9.47 11.18 15.75
N ILE A 78 8.21 11.58 15.95
CA ILE A 78 7.12 11.18 15.05
C ILE A 78 7.35 11.85 13.71
N LYS A 79 7.40 11.03 12.66
CA LYS A 79 7.51 11.45 11.27
C LYS A 79 6.16 11.38 10.60
N SER A 80 5.80 12.39 9.84
CA SER A 80 4.48 12.44 9.20
C SER A 80 4.55 12.77 7.72
N SER A 81 3.56 12.30 6.97
CA SER A 81 3.41 12.63 5.57
C SER A 81 1.95 12.73 5.19
N MET A 82 1.70 13.40 4.07
CA MET A 82 0.39 13.42 3.43
C MET A 82 0.55 13.22 1.94
N GLY A 83 -0.51 12.75 1.30
CA GLY A 83 -0.48 12.55 -0.13
C GLY A 83 -1.81 12.19 -0.73
N ILE A 84 -1.76 12.00 -2.04
CA ILE A 84 -2.90 11.57 -2.84
C ILE A 84 -2.49 10.44 -3.75
N GLY A 85 -3.45 9.60 -4.14
CA GLY A 85 -3.17 8.50 -5.06
C GLY A 85 -4.40 8.07 -5.84
N LEU A 86 -4.19 7.39 -6.96
CA LEU A 86 -5.24 6.81 -7.77
C LEU A 86 -5.00 5.30 -7.83
N ASP A 87 -5.99 4.54 -7.41
CA ASP A 87 -5.99 3.09 -7.52
C ASP A 87 -7.01 2.63 -8.56
N THR A 88 -6.65 1.60 -9.30
CA THR A 88 -7.56 0.91 -10.22
C THR A 88 -7.44 -0.60 -10.07
N SER A 89 -8.58 -1.30 -10.22
CA SER A 89 -8.63 -2.76 -10.29
C SER A 89 -9.25 -3.21 -11.62
N VAL A 90 -8.55 -4.12 -12.28
CA VAL A 90 -8.97 -4.79 -13.52
C VAL A 90 -9.05 -6.28 -13.26
N THR A 91 -10.21 -6.87 -13.46
CA THR A 91 -10.39 -8.32 -13.43
C THR A 91 -10.40 -8.87 -14.85
N ILE A 92 -9.50 -9.80 -15.16
CA ILE A 92 -9.39 -10.50 -16.43
C ILE A 92 -9.93 -11.92 -16.26
N LEU A 93 -10.90 -12.31 -17.09
CA LEU A 93 -11.50 -13.65 -17.16
C LEU A 93 -11.99 -14.20 -15.80
N LYS A 94 -12.35 -13.32 -14.87
CA LYS A 94 -12.75 -13.66 -13.49
C LYS A 94 -11.71 -14.48 -12.69
N THR A 95 -10.48 -14.60 -13.18
CA THR A 95 -9.43 -15.47 -12.63
C THR A 95 -8.20 -14.69 -12.23
N LEU A 96 -7.94 -13.56 -12.89
CA LEU A 96 -6.82 -12.68 -12.59
C LEU A 96 -7.37 -11.31 -12.20
N GLU A 97 -7.04 -10.83 -11.01
CA GLU A 97 -7.25 -9.44 -10.63
C GLU A 97 -5.91 -8.71 -10.61
N MET A 98 -5.81 -7.67 -11.43
CA MET A 98 -4.70 -6.74 -11.45
C MET A 98 -5.11 -5.48 -10.71
N LYS A 99 -4.34 -5.09 -9.70
CA LYS A 99 -4.48 -3.80 -9.03
C LYS A 99 -3.28 -2.94 -9.38
N ALA A 100 -3.53 -1.75 -9.92
CA ALA A 100 -2.52 -0.75 -10.17
C ALA A 100 -2.83 0.48 -9.32
N GLY A 101 -1.80 1.04 -8.69
CA GLY A 101 -1.90 2.23 -7.87
C GLY A 101 -0.78 3.20 -8.18
N ILE A 102 -1.11 4.48 -8.32
CA ILE A 102 -0.14 5.57 -8.31
C ILE A 102 -0.37 6.43 -7.07
N ALA A 103 0.70 6.90 -6.45
CA ALA A 103 0.58 7.84 -5.34
C ALA A 103 1.68 8.88 -5.41
N ILE A 104 1.40 10.09 -4.93
CA ILE A 104 2.39 11.10 -4.61
C ILE A 104 2.22 11.49 -3.15
N ALA A 105 3.33 11.55 -2.43
CA ALA A 105 3.34 11.92 -1.02
C ALA A 105 4.45 12.92 -0.72
N GLN A 106 4.19 13.78 0.25
CA GLN A 106 5.11 14.78 0.76
C GLN A 106 5.28 14.55 2.26
N ALA A 107 6.52 14.43 2.71
CA ALA A 107 6.85 14.50 4.13
C ALA A 107 6.53 15.90 4.68
N LEU A 108 6.01 15.98 5.90
CA LEU A 108 5.64 17.27 6.52
C LEU A 108 6.86 18.03 7.07
N GLU A 109 7.97 17.31 7.20
CA GLU A 109 9.26 17.79 7.64
C GLU A 109 9.92 18.62 6.54
N SER A 110 10.68 19.64 6.96
CA SER A 110 11.42 20.49 6.03
C SER A 110 12.55 19.71 5.33
N GLY A 111 12.83 20.09 4.08
CA GLY A 111 13.94 19.54 3.30
C GLY A 111 13.60 18.31 2.42
N TYR A 112 12.39 17.78 2.51
CA TYR A 112 11.95 16.67 1.66
C TYR A 112 11.22 17.16 0.42
N SER A 113 11.49 16.52 -0.71
CA SER A 113 10.73 16.72 -1.95
C SER A 113 9.62 15.69 -2.07
N PRO A 114 8.54 15.97 -2.84
CA PRO A 114 7.49 15.00 -3.07
C PRO A 114 8.04 13.71 -3.70
N MET A 115 7.54 12.56 -3.26
CA MET A 115 7.91 11.25 -3.79
C MET A 115 6.73 10.62 -4.53
N GLY A 116 6.99 10.16 -5.75
CA GLY A 116 6.06 9.41 -6.57
C GLY A 116 6.22 7.91 -6.38
N TYR A 117 5.11 7.18 -6.41
CA TYR A 117 5.05 5.74 -6.26
C TYR A 117 4.15 5.14 -7.34
N PHE A 118 4.56 3.96 -7.82
CA PHE A 118 3.76 3.11 -8.71
C PHE A 118 3.80 1.69 -8.15
N VAL A 119 2.63 1.10 -7.98
CA VAL A 119 2.47 -0.29 -7.53
C VAL A 119 1.59 -1.03 -8.52
N LEU A 120 2.05 -2.22 -8.91
CA LEU A 120 1.31 -3.15 -9.73
C LEU A 120 1.32 -4.49 -9.01
N SER A 121 0.13 -5.01 -8.72
CA SER A 121 -0.04 -6.33 -8.11
C SER A 121 -0.99 -7.16 -8.95
N ALA A 122 -0.70 -8.45 -9.02
CA ALA A 122 -1.50 -9.45 -9.72
C ALA A 122 -1.90 -10.52 -8.71
N ILE A 123 -3.20 -10.70 -8.52
CA ILE A 123 -3.78 -11.71 -7.64
C ILE A 123 -4.49 -12.73 -8.52
N TYR A 124 -4.04 -13.97 -8.45
CA TYR A 124 -4.70 -15.09 -9.11
C TYR A 124 -5.75 -15.69 -8.19
N TYR A 125 -6.99 -15.70 -8.62
CA TYR A 125 -8.05 -16.45 -7.95
C TYR A 125 -8.19 -17.81 -8.60
N THR A 126 -7.93 -18.86 -7.83
CA THR A 126 -8.37 -20.22 -8.20
C THR A 126 -9.85 -20.32 -7.86
N PRO A 127 -10.75 -20.64 -8.81
CA PRO A 127 -12.16 -20.81 -8.50
C PRO A 127 -12.33 -21.92 -7.45
N ALA A 128 -13.08 -21.63 -6.38
CA ALA A 128 -13.51 -22.63 -5.41
C ALA A 128 -14.42 -23.65 -6.11
N GLY A 129 -13.82 -24.74 -6.58
CA GLY A 129 -14.48 -25.72 -7.44
C GLY A 129 -13.54 -26.71 -8.12
N SER A 130 -12.22 -26.46 -8.13
CA SER A 130 -11.24 -27.50 -8.48
C SER A 130 -11.11 -28.50 -7.33
N LYS A 131 -12.09 -29.40 -7.22
CA LYS A 131 -11.87 -30.66 -6.52
C LYS A 131 -10.72 -31.35 -7.24
N ASN A 132 -9.61 -31.47 -6.53
CA ASN A 132 -8.53 -32.39 -6.85
C ASN A 132 -9.13 -33.79 -7.03
N ASN A 133 -9.50 -34.15 -8.25
CA ASN A 133 -9.63 -35.56 -8.64
C ASN A 133 -8.21 -36.10 -8.83
N GLY A 134 -7.43 -36.08 -7.75
CA GLY A 134 -6.17 -36.78 -7.66
C GLY A 134 -6.46 -38.27 -7.60
N LYS A 135 -6.62 -38.89 -8.77
CA LYS A 135 -6.30 -40.30 -8.92
C LYS A 135 -4.81 -40.43 -8.60
N GLY A 136 -4.51 -41.10 -7.51
CA GLY A 136 -3.17 -41.60 -7.23
C GLY A 136 -2.71 -42.47 -8.39
N PHE A 137 -1.48 -42.23 -8.81
CA PHE A 137 -0.60 -43.21 -9.42
C PHE A 137 0.71 -43.16 -8.63
#